data_AF-A0A514XHV4-F1
#
_entry.id   AF-A0A514XHV4-F1
#
_cell.length_a   1.000
_cell.length_b   1.000
_cell.length_c   1.000
_cell.angle_alpha   90.00
_cell.angle_beta   90.00
_cell.angle_gamma   90.00
#
_symmetry.space_group_name_H-M   'P 1'
#
loop_
_entity.id
_entity.type
_entity.pdbx_description
1 polymer ?
#
loop_
_entity_poly.entity_id
_entity_poly.type
_entity_poly.pdbx_seq_one_letter_code
_entity_poly.pdbx_strand_id
1 'polypeptide(L)'
;MKISQISKISKDTGLSPEKLAVYFQVSNMTLRRWLKKGGTARVPSQYDTNIYQGILAMVKDGAIDKDHECVKEAYEFTQVLFANNSFMMMDLQAAQFENTGNDEDGLMDLCLRLGQRDDSLSYVQRNEQTLQDLEKKSPSIREKVTALWNVLKDGELQKTSKYVAVGALFYLVFPFDFIPDSVPGVGLLDDYAILSIAMDHYLRIKNLKG
;
A
#
# COMPACT_ATOMS: atom_id res chain seq x y z
N MET A 1 16.39 11.81 -4.06
CA MET A 1 16.43 12.65 -5.29
C MET A 1 17.81 13.23 -5.64
N LYS A 2 18.16 13.33 -6.94
CA LYS A 2 19.38 14.04 -7.44
C LYS A 2 19.15 15.54 -7.60
N ILE A 3 20.18 16.35 -7.37
CA ILE A 3 20.14 17.82 -7.56
C ILE A 3 19.83 18.20 -9.02
N SER A 4 20.27 17.39 -9.99
CA SER A 4 19.92 17.56 -11.41
C SER A 4 18.42 17.50 -11.66
N GLN A 5 17.69 16.65 -10.93
CA GLN A 5 16.23 16.52 -11.05
C GLN A 5 15.53 17.76 -10.48
N ILE A 6 15.97 18.28 -9.33
CA ILE A 6 15.47 19.55 -8.77
C ILE A 6 15.70 20.71 -9.76
N SER A 7 16.88 20.74 -10.38
CA SER A 7 17.21 21.77 -11.37
C SER A 7 16.32 21.67 -12.61
N LYS A 8 15.98 20.45 -13.03
CA LYS A 8 15.07 20.19 -14.14
C LYS A 8 13.63 20.59 -13.79
N ILE A 9 13.13 20.20 -12.62
CA ILE A 9 11.81 20.63 -12.13
C ILE A 9 11.70 22.16 -12.14
N SER A 10 12.71 22.89 -11.64
CA SER A 10 12.70 24.36 -11.65
C SER A 10 12.63 24.94 -13.06
N LYS A 11 13.30 24.32 -14.04
CA LYS A 11 13.27 24.75 -15.44
C LYS A 11 11.93 24.45 -16.10
N ASP A 12 11.45 23.22 -15.95
CA ASP A 12 10.27 22.71 -16.64
C ASP A 12 8.98 23.36 -16.12
N THR A 13 8.94 23.72 -14.84
CA THR A 13 7.80 24.41 -14.20
C THR A 13 7.90 25.94 -14.24
N GLY A 14 9.08 26.50 -14.55
CA GLY A 14 9.33 27.94 -14.49
C GLY A 14 9.23 28.55 -13.07
N LEU A 15 9.15 27.74 -12.02
CA LEU A 15 9.04 28.22 -10.64
C LEU A 15 10.36 28.83 -10.16
N SER A 16 10.25 29.95 -9.44
CA SER A 16 11.39 30.55 -8.76
C SER A 16 11.89 29.66 -7.61
N PRO A 17 13.17 29.77 -7.21
CA PRO A 17 13.69 29.05 -6.04
C PRO A 17 12.85 29.28 -4.77
N GLU A 18 12.32 30.48 -4.56
CA GLU A 18 11.45 30.79 -3.42
C GLU A 18 10.19 29.92 -3.42
N LYS A 19 9.49 29.87 -4.56
CA LYS A 19 8.25 29.08 -4.67
C LYS A 19 8.53 27.58 -4.55
N LEU A 20 9.60 27.11 -5.19
CA LEU A 20 9.97 25.69 -5.13
C LEU A 20 10.40 25.28 -3.71
N ALA A 21 11.06 26.17 -2.98
CA ALA A 21 11.45 25.94 -1.58
C ALA A 21 10.24 25.80 -0.65
N VAL A 22 9.13 26.49 -0.94
CA VAL A 22 7.85 26.32 -0.21
C VAL A 22 7.31 24.91 -0.42
N TYR A 23 7.22 24.43 -1.66
CA TYR A 23 6.76 23.06 -1.94
C TYR A 23 7.64 22.01 -1.25
N PHE A 24 8.97 22.16 -1.33
CA PHE A 24 9.91 21.22 -0.73
C PHE A 24 10.12 21.41 0.76
N GLN A 25 9.44 22.37 1.41
CA GLN A 25 9.56 22.66 2.83
C GLN A 25 11.02 22.77 3.29
N VAL A 26 11.83 23.48 2.51
CA VAL A 26 13.24 23.78 2.81
C VAL A 26 13.47 25.28 2.79
N SER A 27 14.55 25.73 3.43
CA SER A 27 14.91 27.15 3.32
C SER A 27 15.30 27.51 1.89
N ASN A 28 14.97 28.73 1.45
CA ASN A 28 15.40 29.25 0.14
C ASN A 28 16.93 29.19 -0.02
N MET A 29 17.67 29.46 1.06
CA MET A 29 19.14 29.35 1.08
C MET A 29 19.63 27.92 0.81
N THR A 30 18.96 26.92 1.40
CA THR A 30 19.26 25.50 1.18
C THR A 30 19.04 25.12 -0.28
N LEU A 31 17.88 25.48 -0.85
CA LEU A 31 17.56 25.14 -2.23
C LEU A 31 18.51 25.81 -3.22
N ARG A 32 18.80 27.11 -3.04
CA ARG A 32 19.75 27.85 -3.89
C ARG A 32 21.15 27.25 -3.82
N ARG A 33 21.59 26.79 -2.65
CA ARG A 33 22.87 26.09 -2.50
C ARG A 33 22.90 24.79 -3.31
N TRP A 34 21.81 24.02 -3.33
CA TRP A 34 21.72 22.81 -4.15
C TRP A 34 21.74 23.15 -5.64
N LEU A 35 20.89 24.08 -6.10
CA LEU A 35 20.84 24.51 -7.49
C LEU A 35 22.19 25.03 -8.00
N LYS A 36 22.96 25.73 -7.16
CA LYS A 36 24.32 26.20 -7.50
C LYS A 36 25.33 25.06 -7.60
N LYS A 37 25.20 24.03 -6.77
CA LYS A 37 26.12 22.87 -6.78
C LYS A 37 25.99 22.08 -8.07
N GLY A 38 24.75 21.97 -8.59
CA GLY A 38 24.45 21.27 -9.83
C GLY A 38 24.90 19.80 -9.85
N GLY A 39 24.84 19.19 -11.03
CA GLY A 39 25.41 17.86 -11.28
C GLY A 39 24.65 16.69 -10.65
N THR A 40 25.36 15.56 -10.50
CA THR A 40 24.80 14.27 -10.08
C THR A 40 24.72 14.10 -8.56
N ALA A 41 25.13 15.10 -7.78
CA ALA A 41 25.07 15.07 -6.33
C ALA A 41 23.64 14.84 -5.84
N ARG A 42 23.50 13.99 -4.81
CA ARG A 42 22.20 13.70 -4.19
C ARG A 42 21.87 14.74 -3.12
N VAL A 43 20.59 15.04 -2.98
CA VAL A 43 20.09 15.78 -1.81
C VAL A 43 20.26 14.92 -0.55
N PRO A 44 20.58 15.49 0.63
CA PRO A 44 20.61 14.73 1.87
C PRO A 44 19.28 14.02 2.13
N SER A 45 19.32 12.74 2.54
CA SER A 45 18.14 11.87 2.66
C SER A 45 17.09 12.36 3.64
N GLN A 46 17.48 13.13 4.66
CA GLN A 46 16.54 13.77 5.60
C GLN A 46 15.51 14.69 4.92
N TYR A 47 15.75 15.12 3.67
CA TYR A 47 14.83 15.94 2.89
C TYR A 47 14.01 15.13 1.87
N ASP A 48 14.26 13.84 1.70
CA ASP A 48 13.59 13.03 0.67
C ASP A 48 12.06 13.09 0.87
N THR A 49 11.55 12.90 2.10
CA THR A 49 10.10 13.01 2.40
C THR A 49 9.50 14.34 1.97
N ASN A 50 10.09 15.46 2.40
CA ASN A 50 9.56 16.79 2.09
C ASN A 50 9.59 17.08 0.58
N ILE A 51 10.63 16.63 -0.11
CA ILE A 51 10.79 16.85 -1.55
C ILE A 51 9.76 16.03 -2.34
N TYR A 52 9.64 14.74 -2.06
CA TYR A 52 8.70 13.88 -2.78
C TYR A 52 7.25 14.29 -2.50
N GLN A 53 6.89 14.60 -1.25
CA GLN A 53 5.57 15.16 -0.93
C GLN A 53 5.33 16.52 -1.60
N GLY A 54 6.37 17.36 -1.67
CA GLY A 54 6.32 18.64 -2.37
C GLY A 54 6.04 18.47 -3.86
N ILE A 55 6.62 17.47 -4.52
CA ILE A 55 6.33 17.14 -5.93
C ILE A 55 4.86 16.73 -6.10
N LEU A 56 4.32 15.90 -5.21
CA LEU A 56 2.91 15.51 -5.27
C LEU A 56 1.97 16.70 -5.02
N ALA A 57 2.36 17.62 -4.14
CA ALA A 57 1.64 18.89 -3.94
C ALA A 57 1.69 19.77 -5.21
N MET A 58 2.82 19.83 -5.90
CA MET A 58 2.92 20.52 -7.19
C MET A 58 2.00 19.92 -8.25
N VAL A 59 1.84 18.59 -8.29
CA VAL A 59 0.88 17.94 -9.21
C VAL A 59 -0.55 18.36 -8.86
N LYS A 60 -0.91 18.31 -7.57
CA LYS A 60 -2.23 18.71 -7.07
C LYS A 60 -2.56 20.16 -7.43
N ASP A 61 -1.59 21.04 -7.32
CA ASP A 61 -1.75 22.47 -7.61
C ASP A 61 -1.62 22.80 -9.11
N GLY A 62 -1.42 21.80 -9.97
CA GLY A 62 -1.26 21.96 -11.42
C GLY A 62 0.06 22.62 -11.84
N ALA A 63 1.04 22.68 -10.93
CA ALA A 63 2.35 23.29 -11.16
C ALA A 63 3.32 22.38 -11.92
N ILE A 64 3.06 21.07 -11.95
CA ILE A 64 3.81 20.09 -12.73
C ILE A 64 2.86 19.02 -13.29
N ASP A 65 3.15 18.53 -14.50
CA ASP A 65 2.35 17.49 -15.14
C ASP A 65 2.49 16.15 -14.38
N LYS A 66 1.38 15.41 -14.26
CA LYS A 66 1.35 14.10 -13.58
C LYS A 66 2.25 13.05 -14.25
N ASP A 67 2.51 13.19 -15.54
CA ASP A 67 3.32 12.26 -16.35
C ASP A 67 4.81 12.68 -16.37
N HIS A 68 5.18 13.72 -15.61
CA HIS A 68 6.56 14.16 -15.48
C HIS A 68 7.42 13.10 -14.75
N GLU A 69 8.65 12.87 -15.21
CA GLU A 69 9.50 11.76 -14.75
C GLU A 69 9.71 11.68 -13.22
N CYS A 70 9.78 12.82 -12.54
CA CYS A 70 9.98 12.87 -11.09
C CYS A 70 8.71 12.57 -10.28
N VAL A 71 7.54 12.66 -10.90
CA VAL A 71 6.25 12.38 -10.24
C VAL A 71 6.11 10.89 -9.99
N LYS A 72 6.53 10.04 -10.95
CA LYS A 72 6.56 8.58 -10.75
C LYS A 72 7.44 8.20 -9.56
N GLU A 73 8.66 8.74 -9.50
CA GLU A 73 9.59 8.50 -8.37
C GLU A 73 8.99 9.00 -7.03
N ALA A 74 8.31 10.15 -7.03
CA ALA A 74 7.66 10.70 -5.84
C ALA A 74 6.47 9.86 -5.36
N TYR A 75 5.68 9.34 -6.30
CA TYR A 75 4.57 8.45 -6.02
C TYR A 75 5.07 7.14 -5.41
N GLU A 76 6.04 6.47 -6.05
CA GLU A 76 6.64 5.22 -5.57
C GLU A 76 7.25 5.38 -4.17
N PHE A 77 8.02 6.45 -3.94
CA PHE A 77 8.59 6.74 -2.62
C PHE A 77 7.50 6.91 -1.55
N THR A 78 6.46 7.67 -1.86
CA THR A 78 5.40 7.96 -0.89
C THR A 78 4.57 6.73 -0.58
N GLN A 79 4.31 5.88 -1.57
CA GLN A 79 3.65 4.59 -1.38
C GLN A 79 4.46 3.67 -0.46
N VAL A 80 5.77 3.54 -0.69
CA VAL A 80 6.65 2.73 0.18
C VAL A 80 6.71 3.29 1.60
N LEU A 81 6.84 4.61 1.76
CA LEU A 81 6.84 5.25 3.06
C LEU A 81 5.52 5.01 3.81
N PHE A 82 4.39 5.10 3.12
CA PHE A 82 3.07 4.87 3.68
C PHE A 82 2.86 3.41 4.09
N ALA A 83 3.25 2.47 3.24
CA ALA A 83 3.23 1.05 3.56
C ALA A 83 4.08 0.75 4.81
N ASN A 84 5.33 1.23 4.85
CA ASN A 84 6.22 1.04 6.00
C ASN A 84 5.65 1.62 7.30
N ASN A 85 5.06 2.81 7.24
CA ASN A 85 4.42 3.43 8.40
C ASN A 85 3.19 2.63 8.87
N SER A 86 2.41 2.10 7.92
CA SER A 86 1.24 1.27 8.19
C SER A 86 1.64 -0.04 8.86
N PHE A 87 2.69 -0.71 8.37
CA PHE A 87 3.26 -1.89 8.99
C PHE A 87 3.75 -1.57 10.42
N MET A 88 4.53 -0.51 10.60
CA MET A 88 5.05 -0.12 11.91
C MET A 88 3.96 0.21 12.93
N MET A 89 2.87 0.88 12.52
CA MET A 89 1.71 1.15 13.39
C MET A 89 1.02 -0.12 13.89
N MET A 90 1.31 -1.27 13.27
CA MET A 90 0.68 -2.56 13.56
C MET A 90 1.65 -3.58 14.10
N ASP A 91 2.85 -3.12 14.47
CA ASP A 91 3.95 -3.96 14.93
C ASP A 91 4.32 -5.04 13.88
N LEU A 92 4.25 -4.66 12.60
CA LEU A 92 4.63 -5.46 11.45
C LEU A 92 5.91 -4.92 10.82
N GLN A 93 6.66 -5.80 10.15
CA GLN A 93 7.83 -5.43 9.36
C GLN A 93 7.56 -5.67 7.88
N ALA A 94 7.85 -4.71 7.01
CA ALA A 94 7.69 -4.85 5.56
C ALA A 94 8.45 -6.07 4.99
N ALA A 95 9.62 -6.40 5.57
CA ALA A 95 10.40 -7.60 5.22
C ALA A 95 9.64 -8.92 5.41
N GLN A 96 8.63 -8.95 6.30
CA GLN A 96 7.76 -10.13 6.46
C GLN A 96 6.88 -10.38 5.24
N PHE A 97 6.76 -9.39 4.35
CA PHE A 97 5.85 -9.35 3.20
C PHE A 97 6.56 -9.18 1.84
N GLU A 98 7.88 -9.01 1.82
CA GLU A 98 8.68 -8.80 0.59
C GLU A 98 8.57 -9.95 -0.42
N ASN A 99 8.19 -11.16 0.02
CA ASN A 99 8.03 -12.34 -0.84
C ASN A 99 6.57 -12.80 -0.98
N THR A 100 5.63 -12.10 -0.34
CA THR A 100 4.28 -12.63 -0.06
C THR A 100 3.26 -12.31 -1.18
N GLY A 101 3.72 -11.78 -2.32
CA GLY A 101 2.84 -11.30 -3.40
C GLY A 101 3.08 -11.90 -4.79
N ASN A 102 3.99 -12.88 -4.95
CA ASN A 102 4.35 -13.37 -6.28
C ASN A 102 3.55 -14.60 -6.74
N ASP A 103 2.87 -15.31 -5.83
CA ASP A 103 2.11 -16.54 -6.10
C ASP A 103 0.98 -16.80 -5.07
N GLU A 104 0.18 -17.86 -5.31
CA GLU A 104 -0.95 -18.28 -4.45
C GLU A 104 -0.49 -18.66 -3.03
N ASP A 105 0.69 -19.26 -2.90
CA ASP A 105 1.24 -19.71 -1.63
C ASP A 105 1.66 -18.52 -0.74
N GLY A 106 2.27 -17.49 -1.33
CA GLY A 106 2.54 -16.23 -0.64
C GLY A 106 1.28 -15.60 -0.08
N LEU A 107 0.21 -15.52 -0.88
CA LEU A 107 -1.06 -14.92 -0.46
C LEU A 107 -1.76 -15.73 0.63
N MET A 108 -1.62 -17.06 0.60
CA MET A 108 -2.07 -17.93 1.67
C MET A 108 -1.32 -17.65 2.97
N ASP A 109 0.02 -17.55 2.91
CA ASP A 109 0.86 -17.21 4.06
C ASP A 109 0.52 -15.83 4.64
N LEU A 110 0.23 -14.83 3.79
CA LEU A 110 -0.28 -13.52 4.21
C LEU A 110 -1.54 -13.66 5.05
N CYS A 111 -2.56 -14.34 4.51
CA CYS A 111 -3.85 -14.51 5.16
C CYS A 111 -3.70 -15.26 6.48
N LEU A 112 -2.85 -16.29 6.51
CA LEU A 112 -2.56 -17.03 7.74
C LEU A 112 -1.94 -16.13 8.81
N ARG A 113 -0.89 -15.37 8.47
CA ARG A 113 -0.20 -14.50 9.42
C ARG A 113 -1.10 -13.39 9.94
N LEU A 114 -1.84 -12.73 9.04
CA LEU A 114 -2.83 -11.72 9.43
C LEU A 114 -3.91 -12.32 10.33
N GLY A 115 -4.43 -13.49 9.97
CA GLY A 115 -5.50 -14.14 10.72
C GLY A 115 -5.10 -14.69 12.10
N GLN A 116 -3.83 -15.07 12.27
CA GLN A 116 -3.30 -15.60 13.54
C GLN A 116 -3.12 -14.53 14.62
N ARG A 117 -3.23 -13.25 14.29
CA ARG A 117 -3.12 -12.18 15.30
C ARG A 117 -4.36 -12.13 16.18
N ASP A 118 -4.17 -11.89 17.46
CA ASP A 118 -5.24 -11.84 18.46
C ASP A 118 -6.25 -10.71 18.20
N ASP A 119 -5.81 -9.62 17.55
CA ASP A 119 -6.60 -8.42 17.30
C ASP A 119 -7.36 -8.42 15.96
N SER A 120 -6.99 -9.30 15.02
CA SER A 120 -7.49 -9.26 13.64
C SER A 120 -9.00 -9.45 13.55
N LEU A 121 -9.55 -10.46 14.22
CA LEU A 121 -11.01 -10.67 14.21
C LEU A 121 -11.75 -9.47 14.83
N SER A 122 -11.23 -8.94 15.93
CA SER A 122 -11.80 -7.76 16.60
C SER A 122 -11.69 -6.51 15.72
N TYR A 123 -10.66 -6.40 14.89
CA TYR A 123 -10.50 -5.31 13.93
C TYR A 123 -11.53 -5.44 12.79
N VAL A 124 -11.70 -6.63 12.21
CA VAL A 124 -12.71 -6.91 11.18
C VAL A 124 -14.10 -6.54 11.70
N GLN A 125 -14.45 -6.98 12.90
CA GLN A 125 -15.75 -6.70 13.52
C GLN A 125 -15.99 -5.20 13.75
N ARG A 126 -14.96 -4.47 14.19
CA ARG A 126 -15.06 -3.01 14.39
C ARG A 126 -15.24 -2.24 13.07
N ASN A 127 -14.78 -2.80 11.95
CA ASN A 127 -14.85 -2.21 10.62
C ASN A 127 -15.89 -2.90 9.71
N GLU A 128 -16.90 -3.56 10.29
CA GLU A 128 -17.95 -4.26 9.53
C GLU A 128 -18.69 -3.34 8.55
N GLN A 129 -18.82 -2.04 8.87
CA GLN A 129 -19.42 -1.06 7.97
C GLN A 129 -18.66 -0.95 6.64
N THR A 130 -17.33 -1.02 6.68
CA THR A 130 -16.47 -1.02 5.48
C THR A 130 -16.75 -2.24 4.61
N LEU A 131 -16.90 -3.43 5.22
CA LEU A 131 -17.30 -4.64 4.49
C LEU A 131 -18.65 -4.42 3.79
N GLN A 132 -19.66 -3.96 4.53
CA GLN A 132 -21.00 -3.73 3.97
C GLN A 132 -20.97 -2.74 2.79
N ASP A 133 -20.12 -1.73 2.83
CA ASP A 133 -19.99 -0.77 1.75
C ASP A 133 -19.28 -1.37 0.52
N LEU A 134 -18.33 -2.28 0.71
CA LEU A 134 -17.70 -3.05 -0.37
C LEU A 134 -18.67 -4.07 -0.99
N GLU A 135 -19.45 -4.77 -0.16
CA GLU A 135 -20.47 -5.72 -0.61
C GLU A 135 -21.54 -5.05 -1.48
N LYS A 136 -21.93 -3.80 -1.17
CA LYS A 136 -22.89 -3.03 -2.00
C LYS A 136 -22.33 -2.70 -3.39
N LYS A 137 -21.01 -2.57 -3.53
CA LYS A 137 -20.36 -2.21 -4.80
C LYS A 137 -20.23 -3.41 -5.73
N SER A 138 -20.10 -4.63 -5.22
CA SER A 138 -19.90 -5.83 -6.02
C SER A 138 -20.61 -7.06 -5.43
N PRO A 139 -21.59 -7.65 -6.15
CA PRO A 139 -22.24 -8.89 -5.74
C PRO A 139 -21.26 -10.05 -5.50
N SER A 140 -20.19 -10.13 -6.28
CA SER A 140 -19.18 -11.18 -6.12
C SER A 140 -18.36 -11.01 -4.83
N ILE A 141 -18.06 -9.77 -4.42
CA ILE A 141 -17.42 -9.51 -3.12
C ILE A 141 -18.35 -9.97 -2.00
N ARG A 142 -19.66 -9.66 -2.09
CA ARG A 142 -20.65 -10.08 -1.11
C ARG A 142 -20.71 -11.60 -0.93
N GLU A 143 -20.72 -12.35 -2.02
CA GLU A 143 -20.71 -13.81 -1.97
C GLU A 143 -19.48 -14.35 -1.24
N LYS A 144 -18.30 -13.83 -1.56
CA LYS A 144 -17.04 -14.25 -0.93
C LYS A 144 -16.96 -13.87 0.54
N VAL A 145 -17.31 -12.63 0.90
CA VAL A 145 -17.34 -12.18 2.30
C VAL A 145 -18.30 -13.03 3.12
N THR A 146 -19.50 -13.30 2.59
CA THR A 146 -20.47 -14.19 3.24
C THR A 146 -19.92 -15.59 3.45
N ALA A 147 -19.23 -16.14 2.46
CA ALA A 147 -18.61 -17.47 2.56
C ALA A 147 -17.52 -17.50 3.64
N LEU A 148 -16.65 -16.48 3.72
CA LEU A 148 -15.64 -16.38 4.76
C LEU A 148 -16.24 -16.24 6.15
N TRP A 149 -17.33 -15.48 6.32
CA TRP A 149 -18.06 -15.45 7.59
C TRP A 149 -18.65 -16.80 7.99
N ASN A 150 -19.10 -17.60 7.01
CA ASN A 150 -19.58 -18.96 7.28
C ASN A 150 -18.43 -19.88 7.71
N VAL A 151 -17.23 -19.75 7.15
CA VAL A 151 -16.02 -20.48 7.58
C VAL A 151 -15.73 -20.23 9.07
N LEU A 152 -15.89 -19.00 9.54
CA LEU A 152 -15.65 -18.66 10.95
C LEU A 152 -16.68 -19.30 11.89
N LYS A 153 -17.94 -19.39 11.45
CA LYS A 153 -19.06 -19.97 12.20
C LYS A 153 -19.06 -21.51 12.20
N ASP A 154 -18.42 -22.13 11.22
CA ASP A 154 -18.36 -23.58 11.09
C ASP A 154 -17.46 -24.20 12.19
N GLY A 155 -18.06 -25.03 13.05
CA GLY A 155 -17.37 -25.68 14.16
C GLY A 155 -16.44 -26.82 13.74
N GLU A 156 -16.59 -27.37 12.55
CA GLU A 156 -15.89 -28.58 12.09
C GLU A 156 -14.61 -28.26 11.30
N LEU A 157 -14.38 -26.99 10.97
CA LEU A 157 -13.20 -26.56 10.20
C LEU A 157 -11.95 -26.43 11.06
N GLN A 158 -10.81 -26.70 10.42
CA GLN A 158 -9.51 -26.55 11.05
C GLN A 158 -9.22 -25.07 11.37
N LYS A 159 -8.48 -24.82 12.45
CA LYS A 159 -8.10 -23.47 12.88
C LYS A 159 -7.39 -22.69 11.78
N THR A 160 -6.55 -23.36 10.98
CA THR A 160 -5.87 -22.81 9.81
C THR A 160 -6.84 -22.12 8.85
N SER A 161 -7.93 -22.78 8.46
CA SER A 161 -8.93 -22.20 7.56
C SER A 161 -9.63 -20.98 8.18
N LYS A 162 -9.84 -20.99 9.49
CA LYS A 162 -10.40 -19.84 10.21
C LYS A 162 -9.43 -18.65 10.19
N TYR A 163 -8.14 -18.90 10.42
CA TYR A 163 -7.13 -17.84 10.31
C TYR A 163 -7.05 -17.29 8.88
N VAL A 164 -7.04 -18.13 7.84
CA VAL A 164 -7.09 -17.65 6.45
C VAL A 164 -8.30 -16.75 6.22
N ALA A 165 -9.49 -17.14 6.69
CA ALA A 165 -10.70 -16.35 6.54
C ALA A 165 -10.63 -15.02 7.30
N VAL A 166 -10.13 -15.01 8.55
CA VAL A 166 -9.92 -13.77 9.31
C VAL A 166 -8.92 -12.87 8.60
N GLY A 167 -7.79 -13.41 8.11
CA GLY A 167 -6.76 -12.62 7.45
C GLY A 167 -7.23 -12.01 6.13
N ALA A 168 -8.00 -12.75 5.33
CA ALA A 168 -8.58 -12.24 4.09
C ALA A 168 -9.61 -11.13 4.36
N LEU A 169 -10.49 -11.32 5.36
CA LEU A 169 -11.43 -10.27 5.77
C LEU A 169 -10.72 -9.05 6.36
N PHE A 170 -9.65 -9.27 7.14
CA PHE A 170 -8.82 -8.23 7.72
C PHE A 170 -8.20 -7.39 6.62
N TYR A 171 -7.58 -8.01 5.63
CA TYR A 171 -7.01 -7.33 4.46
C TYR A 171 -8.06 -6.45 3.76
N LEU A 172 -9.28 -6.96 3.56
CA LEU A 172 -10.33 -6.25 2.83
C LEU A 172 -10.85 -4.98 3.53
N VAL A 173 -10.89 -4.96 4.87
CA VAL A 173 -11.30 -3.75 5.62
C VAL A 173 -10.14 -2.81 5.92
N PHE A 174 -8.94 -3.19 5.50
CA PHE A 174 -7.74 -2.53 5.89
C PHE A 174 -7.58 -1.22 5.10
N PRO A 175 -7.33 -0.07 5.76
CA PRO A 175 -7.32 1.22 5.09
C PRO A 175 -6.08 1.47 4.23
N PHE A 176 -5.08 0.57 4.28
CA PHE A 176 -3.81 0.72 3.60
C PHE A 176 -3.53 -0.51 2.77
N ASP A 177 -3.05 -0.40 1.53
CA ASP A 177 -2.65 -1.60 0.80
C ASP A 177 -1.32 -2.13 1.39
N PHE A 178 -1.36 -3.32 1.99
CA PHE A 178 -0.14 -4.02 2.43
C PHE A 178 0.77 -4.39 1.26
N ILE A 179 0.20 -4.36 0.05
CA ILE A 179 0.85 -4.71 -1.20
C ILE A 179 0.87 -3.45 -2.07
N PRO A 180 1.96 -2.66 -2.04
CA PRO A 180 2.07 -1.48 -2.87
C PRO A 180 2.18 -1.88 -4.34
N ASP A 181 1.47 -1.16 -5.22
CA ASP A 181 1.62 -1.23 -6.70
C ASP A 181 3.06 -1.02 -7.19
N SER A 182 3.95 -0.50 -6.33
CA SER A 182 5.36 -0.20 -6.59
C SER A 182 6.27 -1.43 -6.70
N VAL A 183 5.78 -2.64 -6.39
CA VAL A 183 6.56 -3.88 -6.56
C VAL A 183 6.32 -4.42 -7.99
N PRO A 184 7.31 -4.35 -8.90
CA PRO A 184 7.15 -4.85 -10.27
C PRO A 184 6.86 -6.36 -10.22
N GLY A 185 5.71 -6.77 -10.75
CA GLY A 185 5.23 -8.16 -10.70
C GLY A 185 4.08 -8.42 -9.72
N VAL A 186 3.72 -7.43 -8.88
CA VAL A 186 2.74 -7.61 -7.79
C VAL A 186 1.57 -6.61 -7.86
N GLY A 187 1.66 -5.55 -8.68
CA GLY A 187 0.64 -4.49 -8.84
C GLY A 187 -0.68 -4.89 -9.54
N LEU A 188 -1.17 -6.12 -9.31
CA LEU A 188 -2.48 -6.60 -9.79
C LEU A 188 -3.20 -7.41 -8.70
N LEU A 189 -2.91 -7.15 -7.43
CA LEU A 189 -3.62 -7.79 -6.32
C LEU A 189 -4.90 -7.01 -5.99
N ASP A 190 -5.85 -7.17 -6.91
CA ASP A 190 -7.26 -6.85 -6.69
C ASP A 190 -7.71 -7.54 -5.39
N ASP A 191 -8.43 -6.84 -4.50
CA ASP A 191 -9.09 -7.40 -3.31
C ASP A 191 -9.81 -8.73 -3.63
N TYR A 192 -10.25 -8.85 -4.88
CA TYR A 192 -10.81 -10.05 -5.47
C TYR A 192 -9.90 -11.30 -5.41
N ALA A 193 -8.59 -11.18 -5.60
CA ALA A 193 -7.64 -12.29 -5.64
C ALA A 193 -7.44 -12.90 -4.24
N ILE A 194 -7.27 -12.07 -3.21
CA ILE A 194 -7.16 -12.53 -1.82
C ILE A 194 -8.44 -13.25 -1.39
N LEU A 195 -9.61 -12.70 -1.73
CA LEU A 195 -10.88 -13.37 -1.47
C LEU A 195 -11.04 -14.67 -2.26
N SER A 196 -10.57 -14.72 -3.51
CA SER A 196 -10.62 -15.95 -4.34
C SER A 196 -9.77 -17.06 -3.75
N ILE A 197 -8.56 -16.76 -3.30
CA ILE A 197 -7.61 -17.75 -2.77
C ILE A 197 -8.12 -18.31 -1.44
N ALA A 198 -8.63 -17.46 -0.56
CA ALA A 198 -9.22 -17.88 0.70
C ALA A 198 -10.44 -18.80 0.47
N MET A 199 -11.27 -18.48 -0.54
CA MET A 199 -12.42 -19.29 -0.92
C MET A 199 -12.01 -20.62 -1.58
N ASP A 200 -11.03 -20.62 -2.49
CA ASP A 200 -10.58 -21.84 -3.16
C ASP A 200 -9.93 -22.82 -2.17
N HIS A 201 -9.14 -22.30 -1.23
CA HIS A 201 -8.61 -23.09 -0.11
C HIS A 201 -9.73 -23.73 0.72
N TYR A 202 -10.81 -22.99 0.99
CA TYR A 202 -11.97 -23.54 1.69
C TYR A 202 -12.67 -24.65 0.88
N LEU A 203 -12.91 -24.43 -0.42
CA LEU A 203 -13.54 -25.42 -1.29
C LEU A 203 -12.70 -26.70 -1.41
N ARG A 204 -11.37 -26.58 -1.56
CA ARG A 204 -10.44 -27.72 -1.57
C ARG A 204 -10.56 -28.53 -0.28
N ILE A 205 -10.55 -27.90 0.89
CA ILE A 205 -10.66 -28.60 2.18
C ILE A 205 -12.02 -29.28 2.36
N LYS A 206 -13.11 -28.63 1.93
CA LYS A 206 -14.45 -29.22 2.03
C LYS A 206 -14.60 -30.44 1.13
N ASN A 207 -14.07 -30.39 -0.10
CA ASN A 207 -14.09 -31.51 -1.04
C ASN A 207 -13.20 -32.68 -0.61
N LEU A 208 -12.17 -32.45 0.21
CA LEU A 208 -11.36 -33.51 0.82
C LEU A 208 -12.04 -34.19 2.02
N LYS A 209 -13.11 -33.60 2.56
CA LYS A 209 -13.91 -34.14 3.68
C LYS A 209 -15.25 -34.75 3.26
N GLY A 210 -15.61 -34.67 1.97
CA GLY A 210 -16.82 -35.29 1.39
C GLY A 210 -16.50 -36.58 0.68
#